data_AF-A0A9D4D8P6-F1
#
_entry.id   AF-A0A9D4D8P6-F1
#
_cell.length_a   1.000
_cell.length_b   1.000
_cell.length_c   1.000
_cell.angle_alpha   90.00
_cell.angle_beta   90.00
_cell.angle_gamma   90.00
#
_symmetry.space_group_name_H-M   'P 1'
#
loop_
_entity.id
_entity.type
_entity.pdbx_description
1 polymer ?
#
loop_
_entity_poly.entity_id
_entity_poly.type
_entity_poly.pdbx_seq_one_letter_code
_entity_poly.pdbx_strand_id
1 'polypeptide(L)'
;MNRNITKEEVTLRTNVENLWMGSAEVDARPFLHYLQYLTYGGLSDRDNQLHALRALGSYIYNIRNINKINLYHLETALNMLGHCHEMEGEYDRALDNYEISLGICGTNNAANWHGRRVLRLISG
;
A
#
# COMPACT_ATOMS: atom_id res chain seq x y z
N MET A 1 31.46 -18.30 13.53
CA MET A 1 32.48 -18.01 12.51
C MET A 1 31.96 -16.83 11.68
N ASN A 2 32.37 -15.60 12.01
CA ASN A 2 31.90 -14.41 11.30
C ASN A 2 32.66 -14.29 9.98
N ARG A 3 31.95 -14.42 8.86
CA ARG A 3 32.53 -14.18 7.54
C ARG A 3 32.67 -12.68 7.36
N ASN A 4 33.91 -12.21 7.23
CA ASN A 4 34.18 -10.81 6.89
C ASN A 4 33.66 -10.54 5.49
N ILE A 5 32.69 -9.65 5.40
CA ILE A 5 32.08 -9.21 4.14
C ILE A 5 33.09 -8.32 3.42
N THR A 6 33.32 -8.61 2.14
CA THR A 6 34.27 -7.86 1.30
C THR A 6 33.72 -6.48 0.92
N LYS A 7 34.59 -5.51 0.61
CA LYS A 7 34.15 -4.17 0.17
C LYS A 7 33.22 -4.24 -1.05
N GLU A 8 33.47 -5.16 -1.98
CA GLU A 8 32.62 -5.39 -3.15
C GLU A 8 31.24 -5.95 -2.80
N GLU A 9 31.15 -6.87 -1.82
CA GLU A 9 29.86 -7.35 -1.30
C GLU A 9 29.09 -6.25 -0.55
N VAL A 10 29.79 -5.34 0.15
CA VAL A 10 29.18 -4.14 0.75
C VAL A 10 28.67 -3.21 -0.34
N THR A 11 29.43 -2.98 -1.42
CA THR A 11 29.02 -2.12 -2.55
C THR A 11 27.87 -2.72 -3.36
N LEU A 12 27.82 -4.05 -3.54
CA LEU A 12 26.70 -4.73 -4.18
C LEU A 12 25.43 -4.66 -3.33
N ARG A 13 25.53 -4.84 -2.00
CA ARG A 13 24.40 -4.65 -1.09
C ARG A 13 23.90 -3.22 -1.09
N THR A 14 24.80 -2.24 -1.02
CA THR A 14 24.41 -0.83 -1.09
C THR A 14 23.84 -0.45 -2.45
N ASN A 15 24.21 -1.09 -3.57
CA ASN A 15 23.56 -0.82 -4.85
C ASN A 15 22.14 -1.41 -4.96
N VAL A 16 21.86 -2.55 -4.31
CA VAL A 16 20.50 -3.11 -4.24
C VAL A 16 19.62 -2.35 -3.24
N GLU A 17 20.21 -1.86 -2.14
CA GLU A 17 19.53 -1.06 -1.11
C GLU A 17 19.41 0.43 -1.48
N ASN A 18 20.31 1.00 -2.28
CA ASN A 18 20.25 2.41 -2.74
C ASN A 18 19.41 2.61 -4.00
N LEU A 19 18.92 1.55 -4.65
CA LEU A 19 17.85 1.67 -5.65
C LEU A 19 16.54 2.16 -5.04
N TRP A 20 16.36 2.06 -3.72
CA TRP A 20 15.18 2.60 -3.02
C TRP A 20 15.17 4.13 -2.89
N MET A 21 16.33 4.79 -3.01
CA MET A 21 16.46 6.23 -2.71
C MET A 21 17.21 7.03 -3.78
N GLY A 22 17.80 6.38 -4.78
CA GLY A 22 18.73 7.02 -5.72
C GLY A 22 18.15 7.46 -7.06
N SER A 23 16.99 6.95 -7.50
CA SER A 23 16.47 7.24 -8.86
C SER A 23 14.96 7.12 -9.06
N ALA A 24 14.17 6.90 -8.02
CA ALA A 24 12.71 6.90 -8.13
C ALA A 24 12.15 8.14 -7.43
N GLU A 25 11.47 9.01 -8.17
CA GLU A 25 10.51 9.92 -7.56
C GLU A 25 9.56 9.07 -6.71
N VAL A 26 9.64 9.19 -5.38
CA VAL A 26 8.70 8.50 -4.50
C VAL A 26 7.34 9.12 -4.75
N ASP A 27 6.46 8.37 -5.40
CA ASP A 27 5.11 8.84 -5.66
C ASP A 27 4.33 8.88 -4.35
N ALA A 28 4.23 10.09 -3.79
CA ALA A 28 3.55 10.34 -2.52
C ALA A 28 2.03 10.46 -2.66
N ARG A 29 1.48 10.46 -3.88
CA ARG A 29 0.04 10.64 -4.12
C ARG A 29 -0.87 9.66 -3.37
N PRO A 30 -0.62 8.34 -3.31
CA PRO A 30 -1.51 7.43 -2.59
C PRO A 30 -1.53 7.72 -1.09
N PHE A 31 -0.38 8.09 -0.51
CA PHE A 31 -0.27 8.48 0.89
C PHE A 31 -1.07 9.75 1.18
N LEU A 32 -1.00 10.73 0.29
CA LEU A 32 -1.75 11.97 0.42
C LEU A 32 -3.26 11.73 0.39
N HIS A 33 -3.76 10.95 -0.56
CA HIS A 33 -5.19 10.63 -0.64
C HIS A 33 -5.67 9.84 0.57
N TYR A 34 -4.87 8.90 1.05
CA TYR A 34 -5.17 8.13 2.25
C TYR A 34 -5.22 9.03 3.50
N LEU A 35 -4.24 9.92 3.69
CA LEU A 35 -4.25 10.89 4.79
C LEU A 35 -5.46 11.81 4.72
N GLN A 36 -5.78 12.33 3.53
CA GLN A 36 -6.99 13.13 3.31
C GLN A 36 -8.25 12.36 3.73
N TYR A 37 -8.39 11.10 3.33
CA TYR A 37 -9.52 10.25 3.73
C TYR A 37 -9.65 10.16 5.26
N LEU A 38 -8.56 9.89 5.97
CA LEU A 38 -8.57 9.82 7.44
C LEU A 38 -8.91 11.17 8.08
N THR A 39 -8.30 12.25 7.58
CA THR A 39 -8.53 13.61 8.10
C THR A 39 -9.98 14.04 7.93
N TYR A 40 -10.54 13.89 6.73
CA TYR A 40 -11.93 14.25 6.46
C TYR A 40 -12.92 13.38 7.24
N GLY A 41 -12.62 12.08 7.41
CA GLY A 41 -13.38 11.21 8.32
C GLY A 41 -13.38 11.72 9.76
N GLY A 42 -12.22 12.12 10.29
CA GLY A 42 -12.11 12.72 11.63
C GLY A 42 -12.83 14.07 11.77
N LEU A 43 -12.93 14.83 10.68
CA LEU A 43 -13.67 16.10 10.62
C LEU A 43 -15.17 15.91 10.34
N SER A 44 -15.65 14.67 10.17
CA SER A 44 -17.02 14.37 9.74
C SER A 44 -17.41 15.00 8.39
N ASP A 45 -16.41 15.30 7.54
CA ASP A 45 -16.61 15.84 6.19
C ASP A 45 -16.70 14.69 5.19
N ARG A 46 -17.92 14.15 5.05
CA ARG A 46 -18.16 12.93 4.28
C ARG A 46 -17.87 13.09 2.79
N ASP A 47 -18.19 14.25 2.22
CA ASP A 47 -18.05 14.49 0.79
C ASP A 47 -16.58 14.49 0.39
N ASN A 48 -15.74 15.19 1.15
CA ASN A 48 -14.29 15.21 0.91
C ASN A 48 -13.63 13.88 1.26
N GLN A 49 -14.12 13.16 2.28
CA GLN A 49 -13.67 11.81 2.57
C GLN A 49 -13.90 10.87 1.38
N LEU A 50 -15.12 10.85 0.83
CA LEU A 50 -15.44 10.03 -0.34
C LEU A 50 -14.71 10.49 -1.61
N HIS A 51 -14.44 11.78 -1.75
CA HIS A 51 -13.60 12.29 -2.83
C HIS A 51 -12.17 11.73 -2.74
N ALA A 52 -11.56 11.76 -1.56
CA ALA A 52 -10.23 11.21 -1.32
C ALA A 52 -10.17 9.69 -1.58
N LEU A 53 -11.19 8.94 -1.15
CA LEU A 53 -11.31 7.51 -1.45
C LEU A 53 -11.34 7.23 -2.96
N ARG A 54 -12.15 7.98 -3.71
CA ARG A 54 -12.22 7.85 -5.18
C ARG A 54 -10.90 8.22 -5.85
N ALA A 55 -10.21 9.24 -5.35
CA ALA A 55 -8.91 9.65 -5.86
C ALA A 55 -7.86 8.54 -5.67
N LEU A 56 -7.83 7.91 -4.48
CA LEU A 56 -6.96 6.76 -4.21
C LEU A 56 -7.28 5.56 -5.13
N GLY A 57 -8.55 5.24 -5.31
CA GLY A 57 -8.98 4.17 -6.21
C GLY A 57 -8.60 4.43 -7.68
N SER A 58 -8.80 5.67 -8.15
CA SER A 58 -8.43 6.09 -9.51
C SER A 58 -6.92 6.01 -9.73
N TYR A 59 -6.12 6.44 -8.74
CA TYR A 59 -4.67 6.31 -8.78
C TYR A 59 -4.23 4.85 -8.96
N ILE A 60 -4.76 3.93 -8.16
CA ILE A 60 -4.47 2.49 -8.23
C ILE A 60 -4.88 1.92 -9.58
N TYR A 61 -6.08 2.26 -10.07
CA TYR A 61 -6.57 1.84 -11.38
C TYR A 61 -5.65 2.30 -12.50
N ASN A 62 -5.21 3.56 -12.48
CA ASN A 62 -4.33 4.11 -13.51
C ASN A 62 -2.97 3.42 -13.53
N ILE A 63 -2.35 3.19 -12.36
CA ILE A 63 -1.06 2.49 -12.29
C ILE A 63 -1.16 1.06 -12.82
N ARG A 64 -2.18 0.32 -12.40
CA ARG A 64 -2.39 -1.08 -12.82
C ARG A 64 -2.55 -1.22 -14.33
N ASN A 65 -3.19 -0.24 -14.99
CA ASN A 65 -3.51 -0.32 -16.40
C ASN A 65 -2.47 0.35 -17.32
N ILE A 66 -1.86 1.45 -16.87
CA ILE A 66 -1.02 2.31 -17.74
C ILE A 66 0.47 1.95 -17.62
N ASN A 67 0.96 1.60 -16.42
CA ASN A 67 2.39 1.45 -16.15
C ASN A 67 2.72 0.08 -15.54
N LYS A 68 2.85 -0.94 -16.38
CA LYS A 68 3.28 -2.30 -15.96
C LYS A 68 4.66 -2.34 -15.28
N ILE A 69 5.47 -1.29 -15.40
CA ILE A 69 6.90 -1.30 -15.04
C ILE A 69 7.16 -0.58 -13.71
N ASN A 70 6.21 0.22 -13.20
CA ASN A 70 6.40 0.98 -11.97
C ASN A 70 5.45 0.51 -10.87
N LEU A 71 5.74 -0.69 -10.35
CA LEU A 71 5.03 -1.32 -9.23
C LEU A 71 5.44 -0.75 -7.87
N TYR A 72 6.39 0.20 -7.82
CA TYR A 72 6.87 0.77 -6.56
C TYR A 72 5.69 1.41 -5.83
N HIS A 73 5.29 0.82 -4.70
CA HIS A 73 4.19 1.22 -3.81
C HIS A 73 2.77 0.81 -4.23
N LEU A 74 2.57 0.01 -5.28
CA LEU A 74 1.23 -0.48 -5.61
C LEU A 74 0.68 -1.36 -4.48
N GLU A 75 1.52 -2.21 -3.88
CA GLU A 75 1.15 -3.02 -2.72
C GLU A 75 0.74 -2.15 -1.53
N THR A 76 1.44 -1.05 -1.29
CA THR A 76 1.15 -0.11 -0.20
C THR A 76 -0.16 0.65 -0.47
N ALA A 77 -0.37 1.13 -1.70
CA ALA A 77 -1.61 1.81 -2.09
C ALA A 77 -2.83 0.89 -1.99
N LEU A 78 -2.70 -0.37 -2.42
CA LEU A 78 -3.76 -1.38 -2.27
C LEU A 78 -4.06 -1.66 -0.79
N ASN A 79 -3.04 -1.75 0.07
CA ASN A 79 -3.26 -1.88 1.52
C ASN A 79 -4.02 -0.68 2.10
N MET A 80 -3.68 0.55 1.69
CA MET A 80 -4.41 1.75 2.11
C MET A 80 -5.86 1.74 1.64
N LEU A 81 -6.10 1.38 0.38
CA LEU A 81 -7.45 1.27 -0.17
C LEU A 81 -8.27 0.19 0.55
N GLY A 82 -7.65 -0.95 0.83
CA GLY A 82 -8.25 -2.02 1.64
C GLY A 82 -8.66 -1.52 3.03
N HIS A 83 -7.81 -0.73 3.68
CA HIS A 83 -8.13 -0.14 4.98
C HIS A 83 -9.26 0.88 4.92
N CYS A 84 -9.32 1.71 3.87
CA CYS A 84 -10.48 2.56 3.65
C CYS A 84 -11.76 1.73 3.51
N HIS A 85 -11.77 0.68 2.69
CA HIS A 85 -12.94 -0.20 2.54
C HIS A 85 -13.31 -0.92 3.85
N GLU A 86 -12.33 -1.34 4.66
CA GLU A 86 -12.58 -1.89 6.01
C GLU A 86 -13.33 -0.87 6.89
N MET A 87 -12.91 0.39 6.87
CA MET A 87 -13.57 1.47 7.62
C MET A 87 -14.99 1.78 7.13
N GLU A 88 -15.26 1.57 5.84
CA GLU A 88 -16.60 1.68 5.25
C GLU A 88 -17.50 0.45 5.53
N GLY A 89 -16.97 -0.60 6.17
CA GLY A 89 -17.67 -1.87 6.34
C GLY A 89 -17.78 -2.70 5.05
N GLU A 90 -17.08 -2.31 3.99
CA GLU A 90 -17.03 -3.02 2.70
C GLU A 90 -15.99 -4.15 2.76
N TYR A 91 -16.23 -5.14 3.63
CA TYR A 91 -15.25 -6.17 3.99
C TYR A 91 -14.78 -7.03 2.81
N ASP A 92 -15.66 -7.37 1.87
CA ASP A 92 -15.29 -8.15 0.68
C ASP A 92 -14.26 -7.38 -0.16
N ARG A 93 -14.50 -6.09 -0.40
CA ARG A 93 -13.58 -5.22 -1.14
C ARG A 93 -12.28 -4.99 -0.37
N ALA A 94 -12.35 -4.90 0.96
CA ALA A 94 -11.16 -4.77 1.78
C ALA A 94 -10.25 -6.00 1.62
N LEU A 95 -10.83 -7.21 1.71
CA LEU A 95 -10.11 -8.47 1.53
C LEU A 95 -9.49 -8.58 0.13
N ASP A 96 -10.25 -8.31 -0.93
CA ASP A 96 -9.74 -8.33 -2.30
C ASP A 96 -8.48 -7.46 -2.44
N ASN A 97 -8.49 -6.25 -1.86
CA ASN A 97 -7.35 -5.34 -1.91
C ASN A 97 -6.15 -5.85 -1.10
N TYR A 98 -6.38 -6.42 0.09
CA TYR A 98 -5.30 -7.00 0.91
C TYR A 98 -4.68 -8.23 0.25
N GLU A 99 -5.48 -9.08 -0.38
CA GLU A 99 -5.00 -10.26 -1.10
C GLU A 99 -4.15 -9.87 -2.30
N ILE A 100 -4.58 -8.88 -3.10
CA ILE A 100 -3.77 -8.39 -4.22
C ILE A 100 -2.48 -7.75 -3.70
N SER A 101 -2.53 -6.98 -2.60
CA SER A 101 -1.35 -6.39 -1.97
C SER A 101 -0.34 -7.46 -1.55
N LEU A 102 -0.79 -8.53 -0.90
CA LEU A 102 0.05 -9.66 -0.50
C LEU A 102 0.56 -10.46 -1.70
N GLY A 103 -0.22 -10.58 -2.77
CA GLY A 103 0.20 -11.20 -4.02
C GLY A 103 1.37 -10.45 -4.69
N ILE A 104 1.43 -9.12 -4.52
CA ILE A 104 2.56 -8.30 -5.00
C ILE A 104 3.74 -8.37 -4.02
N CYS A 105 3.47 -8.25 -2.71
CA CYS A 105 4.47 -8.25 -1.66
C CYS A 105 4.02 -9.11 -0.48
N GLY A 106 4.45 -10.38 -0.48
CA GLY A 106 4.06 -11.36 0.54
C GLY A 106 4.52 -11.04 1.97
N THR A 107 5.45 -10.10 2.12
CA THR A 107 5.94 -9.60 3.43
C THR A 107 5.21 -8.33 3.90
N ASN A 108 4.13 -7.91 3.24
CA ASN A 108 3.33 -6.76 3.68
C ASN A 108 2.56 -7.09 4.97
N ASN A 109 3.23 -6.85 6.11
CA ASN A 109 2.70 -7.15 7.44
C ASN A 109 1.39 -6.40 7.75
N ALA A 110 1.21 -5.19 7.20
CA ALA A 110 -0.02 -4.42 7.38
C ALA A 110 -1.19 -5.12 6.70
N ALA A 111 -1.08 -5.45 5.40
CA ALA A 111 -2.13 -6.16 4.69
C ALA A 111 -2.45 -7.53 5.33
N ASN A 112 -1.42 -8.24 5.82
CA ASN A 112 -1.60 -9.51 6.53
C ASN A 112 -2.42 -9.34 7.83
N TRP A 113 -2.07 -8.33 8.64
CA TRP A 113 -2.76 -8.03 9.88
C TRP A 113 -4.23 -7.65 9.65
N HIS A 114 -4.47 -6.73 8.71
CA HIS A 114 -5.81 -6.26 8.40
C HIS A 114 -6.67 -7.36 7.77
N GLY A 115 -6.14 -8.12 6.80
CA GLY A 115 -6.87 -9.24 6.19
C GLY A 115 -7.34 -10.28 7.21
N ARG A 116 -6.47 -10.68 8.15
CA ARG A 116 -6.85 -11.61 9.24
C ARG A 116 -7.88 -11.01 10.20
N ARG A 117 -7.87 -9.69 10.41
CA ARG A 117 -8.87 -9.01 11.24
C ARG A 117 -10.22 -9.02 10.54
N VAL A 118 -10.28 -8.64 9.26
CA VAL A 118 -11.52 -8.65 8.46
C VAL A 118 -12.12 -10.04 8.40
N LEU A 119 -11.32 -11.08 8.13
CA LEU A 119 -11.78 -12.48 8.17
C LEU A 119 -12.47 -12.83 9.51
N ARG A 120 -11.92 -12.39 10.65
CA ARG A 120 -12.54 -12.64 11.96
C ARG A 120 -13.86 -11.89 12.16
N LEU A 121 -14.03 -10.71 11.55
CA LEU A 121 -15.27 -9.94 11.65
C LEU A 121 -16.40 -10.58 10.83
N ILE A 122 -16.08 -11.20 9.69
CA ILE A 122 -17.08 -11.82 8.80
C ILE A 122 -17.38 -13.29 9.16
N SER A 123 -16.48 -13.98 9.87
CA SER A 123 -16.63 -15.39 10.25
C SER A 123 -17.36 -15.60 11.58
N GLY A 124 -18.01 -14.55 12.11
CA GLY A 124 -18.67 -14.53 13.42
C GLY A 124 -19.71 -15.63 13.60
#